data_AF-A0AA96U193-F1
#
_entry.id   AF-A0AA96U193-F1
#
_cell.length_a   1.000
_cell.length_b   1.000
_cell.length_c   1.000
_cell.angle_alpha   90.00
_cell.angle_beta   90.00
_cell.angle_gamma   90.00
#
_symmetry.space_group_name_H-M   'P 1'
#
loop_
_entity.id
_entity.type
_entity.pdbx_description
1 polymer ?
#
loop_
_entity_poly.entity_id
_entity_poly.type
_entity_poly.pdbx_seq_one_letter_code
_entity_poly.pdbx_strand_id
1 'polypeptide(L)' 'MTAYAGIDVAKDTLQIALYPQSNSFCTTNTSEGIHQLIQWLSDNRVEQVLVEATGGYI' A
#
# COMPACT_ATOMS: atom_id res chain seq x y z
N MET A 1 -6.49 0.84 17.48
CA MET A 1 -5.02 0.78 17.44
C MET A 1 -4.62 1.40 16.13
N THR A 2 -3.66 2.31 16.14
CA THR A 2 -3.27 3.04 14.93
C THR A 2 -2.17 2.28 14.21
N ALA A 3 -2.29 2.15 12.88
CA ALA A 3 -1.33 1.43 12.05
C ALA A 3 -0.64 2.38 11.07
N TYR A 4 0.57 1.99 10.67
CA TYR A 4 1.40 2.65 9.67
C TYR A 4 1.53 1.70 8.48
N ALA A 5 1.44 2.21 7.26
CA ALA A 5 1.61 1.40 6.04
C ALA A 5 2.91 1.78 5.32
N GLY A 6 3.71 0.78 4.96
CA GLY A 6 4.77 0.90 3.95
C GLY A 6 4.26 0.35 2.63
N ILE A 7 4.48 1.09 1.53
CA ILE A 7 4.11 0.69 0.16
C ILE A 7 5.35 0.68 -0.71
N ASP A 8 5.66 -0.49 -1.27
CA ASP A 8 6.66 -0.67 -2.33
C ASP A 8 5.95 -0.68 -3.69
N VAL A 9 6.35 0.25 -4.57
CA VAL A 9 5.72 0.49 -5.87
C VAL A 9 6.55 -0.14 -6.97
N ALA A 10 6.06 -1.25 -7.52
CA ALA A 10 6.55 -1.84 -8.76
C ALA A 10 5.72 -1.36 -9.98
N LYS A 11 6.18 -1.70 -11.19
CA LYS A 11 5.48 -1.31 -12.44
C LYS A 11 4.03 -1.78 -12.46
N ASP A 12 3.79 -3.04 -12.14
CA ASP A 12 2.46 -3.65 -12.29
C ASP A 12 1.75 -3.88 -10.95
N THR A 13 2.46 -3.74 -9.83
CA THR A 13 1.95 -4.12 -8.50
C THR A 13 2.34 -3.12 -7.41
N LEU A 14 1.51 -3.04 -6.38
CA LEU A 14 1.73 -2.32 -5.14
C LEU A 14 1.79 -3.36 -4.01
N GLN A 15 2.90 -3.40 -3.27
CA GLN A 15 3.06 -4.28 -2.12
C GLN A 15 2.97 -3.45 -0.84
N ILE A 16 2.10 -3.84 0.08
CA ILE A 16 1.78 -3.06 1.28
C ILE A 16 2.00 -3.91 2.53
N ALA A 17 2.63 -3.34 3.54
CA ALA A 17 2.82 -3.95 4.85
C ALA A 17 2.40 -2.98 5.96
N LEU A 18 1.74 -3.48 7.00
CA LEU A 18 1.41 -2.69 8.19
C LEU A 18 2.47 -2.83 9.28
N TYR A 19 2.50 -1.84 10.14
CA TYR A 19 3.18 -1.86 11.43
C TYR A 19 2.30 -1.15 12.47
N PRO A 20 2.18 -1.63 13.72
CA PRO A 20 2.81 -2.84 14.28
C PRO A 20 2.09 -4.16 13.92
N GLN A 21 1.01 -4.11 13.15
CA GLN A 21 0.27 -5.30 12.74
C GLN A 21 1.01 -6.05 11.63
N SER A 22 1.17 -7.36 11.73
CA SER A 22 1.82 -8.17 10.68
C SER A 22 0.89 -8.50 9.50
N ASN A 23 0.04 -7.55 9.10
CA ASN A 23 -0.83 -7.69 7.94
C ASN A 23 -0.14 -7.14 6.69
N SER A 24 -0.34 -7.81 5.57
CA SER A 24 0.12 -7.36 4.26
C SER A 24 -0.99 -7.48 3.22
N PHE A 25 -0.86 -6.68 2.17
CA PHE A 25 -1.78 -6.61 1.06
C PHE A 25 -1.01 -6.36 -0.23
N CYS A 26 -1.47 -6.93 -1.33
CA CYS A 26 -0.89 -6.72 -2.66
C CYS A 26 -2.02 -6.45 -3.63
N THR A 27 -1.83 -5.47 -4.49
CA THR A 27 -2.79 -5.16 -5.57
C THR A 27 -2.05 -4.68 -6.81
N THR A 28 -2.77 -4.51 -7.91
CA THR A 28 -2.20 -4.00 -9.16
C THR A 28 -1.91 -2.50 -9.06
N ASN A 29 -0.88 -2.03 -9.77
CA ASN A 29 -0.61 -0.60 -9.93
C ASN A 29 -1.50 0.00 -11.04
N THR A 30 -2.81 -0.17 -10.88
CA THR A 30 -3.85 0.37 -11.76
C THR A 30 -4.80 1.23 -10.93
N SER A 31 -5.64 2.03 -11.59
CA SER A 31 -6.66 2.82 -10.88
C SER A 31 -7.57 1.95 -10.02
N GLU A 32 -7.98 0.79 -10.51
CA GLU A 32 -8.80 -0.17 -9.75
C GLU A 32 -8.05 -0.71 -8.53
N GLY A 33 -6.77 -1.09 -8.69
CA GLY A 33 -5.96 -1.54 -7.56
C GLY A 33 -5.73 -0.45 -6.52
N ILE A 34 -5.56 0.81 -6.95
CA ILE A 34 -5.47 1.97 -6.05
C ILE A 34 -6.79 2.16 -5.27
N HIS A 35 -7.95 1.98 -5.89
CA HIS A 35 -9.23 2.02 -5.17
C HIS A 35 -9.33 0.92 -4.10
N GLN A 36 -8.90 -0.30 -4.41
CA GLN A 36 -8.85 -1.39 -3.44
C GLN A 36 -7.90 -1.09 -2.29
N LEU A 37 -6.74 -0.51 -2.59
CA LEU A 37 -5.77 -0.06 -1.59
C LEU A 37 -6.37 1.01 -0.66
N ILE A 38 -7.04 2.03 -1.19
CA ILE A 38 -7.67 3.09 -0.38
C ILE A 38 -8.70 2.49 0.59
N GLN A 39 -9.53 1.56 0.11
CA GLN A 39 -10.50 0.87 0.95
C GLN A 39 -9.79 0.09 2.05
N TRP A 40 -8.77 -0.69 1.70
CA TRP A 40 -8.03 -1.51 2.65
C TRP A 40 -7.30 -0.68 3.72
N LEU A 41 -6.69 0.45 3.36
CA LEU A 41 -6.05 1.38 4.31
C LEU A 41 -7.07 1.97 5.29
N SER A 42 -8.27 2.31 4.79
CA SER A 42 -9.37 2.84 5.60
C SER A 42 -9.87 1.80 6.61
N ASP A 43 -10.06 0.55 6.17
CA ASP A 43 -10.53 -0.55 7.01
C ASP A 43 -9.53 -0.88 8.14
N ASN A 44 -8.23 -0.73 7.86
CA ASN A 44 -7.16 -0.95 8.85
C ASN A 44 -6.84 0.29 9.70
N ARG A 45 -7.54 1.41 9.52
CA ARG A 45 -7.34 2.67 10.26
C ARG A 45 -5.87 3.14 10.22
N VAL A 46 -5.28 3.10 9.03
CA VAL A 46 -3.91 3.57 8.81
C VAL A 46 -3.87 5.09 8.95
N GLU A 47 -2.95 5.60 9.78
CA GLU A 47 -2.78 7.04 10.03
C GLU A 47 -1.70 7.67 9.14
N GLN A 48 -0.71 6.88 8.74
CA GLN A 48 0.37 7.36 7.90
C GLN A 48 0.80 6.27 6.91
N VAL A 49 1.08 6.72 5.69
CA VAL A 49 1.55 5.89 4.58
C VAL A 49 2.92 6.40 4.15
N LEU A 50 3.89 5.49 4.09
CA LEU A 50 5.20 5.71 3.49
C LEU A 50 5.23 4.99 2.14
N VAL A 51 5.58 5.70 1.08
CA VAL A 51 5.59 5.17 -0.28
C VAL A 51 7.03 5.23 -0.81
N GLU A 52 7.54 4.09 -1.24
CA GLU A 52 8.83 3.95 -1.89
C GLU A 52 8.62 3.64 -3.39
N ALA A 53 9.08 4.54 -4.25
CA ALA A 53 9.04 4.36 -5.70
C ALA A 53 10.46 4.11 -6.21
N THR A 54 10.78 2.85 -6.53
CA THR A 54 12.16 2.43 -6.86
C THR A 54 12.41 2.18 -8.36
N GLY A 55 11.42 2.40 -9.22
CA GLY A 55 11.54 2.21 -10.67
C GLY A 55 11.17 3.46 -11.47
N GLY A 56 12.12 4.02 -12.22
CA GLY A 56 11.79 4.96 -13.29
C GLY A 56 10.93 4.28 -14.35
N TYR A 57 9.97 5.02 -14.92
CA TYR A 57 9.32 4.58 -16.15
C TYR A 57 10.29 4.82 -17.30
N ILE A 58 10.66 3.73 -18.00
CA ILE A 58 11.54 3.74 -19.18
C ILE A 58 10.67 3.48 -20.40
#